data_AF-A0A017HHN4-F1
#
_entry.id   AF-A0A017HHN4-F1
#
_cell.length_a   1.000
_cell.length_b   1.000
_cell.length_c   1.000
_cell.angle_alpha   90.00
_cell.angle_beta   90.00
_cell.angle_gamma   90.00
#
_symmetry.space_group_name_H-M   'P 1'
#
loop_
_entity.id
_entity.type
_entity.pdbx_description
1 polymer ?
#
loop_
_entity_poly.entity_id
_entity_poly.type
_entity_poly.pdbx_seq_one_letter_code
_entity_poly.pdbx_strand_id
1 'polypeptide(L)'
;MDSLLSEKLFTLRKAKSALSGEMEWRAQTDMLDPHGLWRLGELARSFQQQARLLLVTMAREDASESSQQEAEELIDLFGCILNQAEAMLASMRKAS
;
A
#
# COMPACT_ATOMS: atom_id res chain seq x y z
N MET A 1 -24.96 -7.50 0.32
CA MET A 1 -23.79 -7.43 -0.57
C MET A 1 -22.59 -6.77 0.13
N ASP A 2 -22.81 -5.86 1.09
CA ASP A 2 -21.77 -5.15 1.87
C ASP A 2 -20.67 -5.99 2.55
N SER A 3 -20.92 -7.26 2.90
CA SER A 3 -19.97 -8.07 3.68
C SER A 3 -18.63 -8.30 2.97
N LEU A 4 -18.65 -8.63 1.67
CA LEU A 4 -17.44 -8.97 0.92
C LEU A 4 -16.56 -7.74 0.64
N LEU A 5 -17.19 -6.62 0.26
CA LEU A 5 -16.48 -5.36 0.00
C LEU A 5 -15.84 -4.83 1.29
N SER A 6 -16.56 -4.93 2.41
CA SER A 6 -16.05 -4.54 3.73
C SER A 6 -14.88 -5.42 4.17
N GLU A 7 -14.94 -6.73 3.93
CA GLU A 7 -13.83 -7.66 4.23
C GLU A 7 -12.57 -7.36 3.42
N LYS A 8 -12.73 -7.05 2.12
CA LYS A 8 -11.61 -6.64 1.26
C LYS A 8 -10.99 -5.34 1.74
N LEU A 9 -11.82 -4.35 2.08
CA LEU A 9 -11.34 -3.08 2.59
C LEU A 9 -10.60 -3.25 3.93
N PHE A 10 -11.13 -4.07 4.83
CA PHE A 10 -10.46 -4.44 6.09
C PHE A 10 -9.11 -5.14 5.86
N THR A 11 -9.03 -6.02 4.87
CA THR A 11 -7.78 -6.68 4.48
C THR A 11 -6.74 -5.67 3.97
N LEU A 12 -7.16 -4.70 3.17
CA LEU A 12 -6.29 -3.62 2.69
C LEU A 12 -5.80 -2.71 3.84
N ARG A 13 -6.64 -2.41 4.84
CA ARG A 13 -6.20 -1.68 6.05
C ARG A 13 -5.08 -2.42 6.79
N LYS A 14 -5.24 -3.74 6.97
CA LYS A 14 -4.23 -4.58 7.61
C LYS A 14 -2.93 -4.56 6.81
N ALA A 15 -3.01 -4.71 5.50
CA ALA A 15 -1.86 -4.63 4.61
C ALA A 15 -1.15 -3.27 4.71
N LYS A 16 -1.90 -2.16 4.72
CA LYS A 16 -1.36 -0.81 4.92
C LYS A 16 -0.62 -0.68 6.24
N SER A 17 -1.23 -1.17 7.33
CA SER A 17 -0.61 -1.13 8.67
C SER A 17 0.70 -1.91 8.71
N ALA A 18 0.70 -3.13 8.19
CA ALA A 18 1.89 -3.98 8.13
C ALA A 18 3.01 -3.37 7.28
N LEU A 19 2.69 -2.85 6.09
CA LEU A 19 3.68 -2.22 5.22
C LEU A 19 4.24 -0.91 5.81
N SER A 20 3.39 -0.11 6.47
CA SER A 20 3.85 1.13 7.13
C SER A 20 4.82 0.81 8.27
N GLY A 21 4.49 -0.17 9.12
CA GLY A 21 5.35 -0.58 10.23
C GLY A 21 6.70 -1.16 9.75
N GLU A 22 6.67 -1.98 8.69
CA GLU A 22 7.90 -2.50 8.08
C GLU A 22 8.74 -1.36 7.47
N MET A 23 8.11 -0.37 6.83
CA MET A 23 8.81 0.77 6.24
C MET A 23 9.46 1.64 7.32
N GLU A 24 8.74 1.96 8.39
CA GLU A 24 9.25 2.72 9.54
C GLU A 24 10.41 2.00 10.22
N TRP A 25 10.28 0.69 10.46
CA TRP A 25 11.34 -0.12 11.06
C TRP A 25 12.62 -0.13 10.21
N ARG A 26 12.48 -0.24 8.89
CA ARG A 26 13.62 -0.15 7.95
C ARG A 26 14.23 1.24 7.87
N ALA A 27 13.42 2.30 7.98
CA ALA A 27 13.93 3.66 7.98
C ALA A 27 14.73 4.00 9.25
N GLN A 28 14.44 3.32 10.37
CA GLN A 28 15.12 3.50 11.65
C GLN A 28 16.35 2.61 11.83
N THR A 29 16.50 1.57 11.00
CA THR A 29 17.62 0.62 11.10
C THR A 29 18.66 0.92 10.02
N ASP A 30 19.95 0.93 10.38
CA ASP A 30 21.05 1.04 9.40
C ASP A 30 21.18 -0.19 8.48
N MET A 31 20.33 -1.21 8.68
CA MET A 31 20.25 -2.40 7.84
C MET A 31 19.30 -2.20 6.67
N LEU A 32 19.70 -1.34 5.74
CA LEU A 32 19.03 -1.23 4.45
C LEU A 32 19.38 -2.46 3.58
N ASP A 33 18.42 -3.37 3.43
CA ASP A 33 18.47 -4.50 2.49
C ASP A 33 17.74 -4.13 1.17
N PRO A 34 18.46 -4.01 0.04
CA PRO A 34 17.85 -3.66 -1.25
C PRO A 34 16.78 -4.68 -1.69
N HIS A 35 16.97 -5.97 -1.40
CA HIS A 35 16.00 -6.99 -1.81
C HIS A 35 14.70 -6.87 -1.01
N GLY A 36 14.81 -6.66 0.31
CA GLY A 36 13.68 -6.38 1.18
C GLY A 36 12.91 -5.12 0.78
N LEU A 37 13.60 -4.03 0.46
CA LEU A 37 12.97 -2.78 -0.01
C LEU A 37 12.26 -2.97 -1.36
N TRP A 38 12.88 -3.68 -2.30
CA TRP A 38 12.25 -4.00 -3.58
C TRP A 38 10.96 -4.82 -3.37
N ARG A 39 11.01 -5.85 -2.54
CA ARG A 39 9.84 -6.67 -2.20
C ARG A 39 8.73 -5.85 -1.54
N LEU A 40 9.08 -4.93 -0.64
CA LEU A 40 8.12 -4.02 -0.02
C LEU A 40 7.42 -3.15 -1.07
N GLY A 41 8.17 -2.60 -2.03
CA GLY A 41 7.65 -1.83 -3.16
C GLY A 41 6.68 -2.66 -4.02
N GLU A 42 7.04 -3.89 -4.39
CA GLU A 42 6.15 -4.77 -5.16
C GLU A 42 4.85 -5.10 -4.41
N LEU A 43 4.92 -5.32 -3.09
CA LEU A 43 3.73 -5.53 -2.26
C LEU A 43 2.85 -4.28 -2.23
N ALA A 44 3.43 -3.10 -1.99
CA ALA A 44 2.71 -1.83 -2.00
C ALA A 44 2.01 -1.59 -3.35
N ARG A 45 2.72 -1.83 -4.47
CA ARG A 45 2.14 -1.74 -5.82
C ARG A 45 0.98 -2.71 -6.02
N SER A 46 1.12 -3.96 -5.58
CA SER A 46 0.06 -4.96 -5.68
C SER A 46 -1.18 -4.56 -4.88
N PHE A 47 -1.03 -4.11 -3.64
CA PHE A 47 -2.17 -3.65 -2.83
C PHE A 47 -2.80 -2.37 -3.36
N GLN A 48 -2.00 -1.45 -3.92
CA GLN A 48 -2.53 -0.27 -4.60
C GLN A 48 -3.43 -0.66 -5.78
N GLN A 49 -3.02 -1.63 -6.59
CA GLN A 49 -3.84 -2.14 -7.70
C GLN A 49 -5.13 -2.81 -7.19
N GLN A 50 -5.04 -3.60 -6.11
CA GLN A 50 -6.22 -4.20 -5.48
C GLN A 50 -7.20 -3.15 -4.94
N ALA A 51 -6.70 -2.07 -4.32
CA ALA A 51 -7.52 -0.96 -3.84
C ALA A 51 -8.20 -0.21 -4.99
N ARG A 52 -7.49 0.04 -6.12
CA ARG A 52 -8.08 0.61 -7.34
C ARG A 52 -9.19 -0.27 -7.92
N LEU A 53 -8.97 -1.58 -8.00
CA LEU A 53 -9.99 -2.52 -8.47
C LEU A 53 -11.21 -2.55 -7.55
N LEU A 54 -10.97 -2.47 -6.23
CA LEU A 54 -12.03 -2.41 -5.24
C LEU A 54 -12.87 -1.14 -5.39
N LEU A 55 -12.24 0.02 -5.56
CA LEU A 55 -12.92 1.29 -5.78
C LEU A 55 -13.83 1.25 -7.03
N VAL A 56 -13.33 0.72 -8.15
CA VAL A 56 -14.13 0.53 -9.37
C VAL A 56 -15.32 -0.41 -9.12
N THR A 57 -15.13 -1.46 -8.31
CA THR A 57 -16.20 -2.39 -7.95
C THR A 57 -17.24 -1.70 -7.05
N MET A 58 -16.80 -0.94 -6.04
CA MET A 58 -17.66 -0.18 -5.14
C MET A 58 -18.53 0.83 -5.88
N ALA A 59 -17.97 1.54 -6.86
CA ALA A 59 -18.71 2.49 -7.69
C ALA A 59 -19.78 1.82 -8.57
N ARG A 60 -19.60 0.53 -8.93
CA ARG A 60 -20.60 -0.24 -9.69
C ARG A 60 -21.68 -0.85 -8.83
N GLU A 61 -21.37 -1.12 -7.56
CA GLU A 61 -22.27 -1.72 -6.59
C GLU A 61 -22.97 -0.67 -5.70
N ASP A 62 -22.89 0.62 -6.06
CA ASP A 62 -23.43 1.75 -5.30
C ASP A 62 -23.06 1.70 -3.80
N ALA A 63 -21.82 1.29 -3.49
CA ALA A 63 -21.31 1.27 -2.13
C ALA A 63 -21.25 2.69 -1.55
N SER A 64 -21.31 2.82 -0.22
CA SER A 64 -21.33 4.13 0.44
C SER A 64 -20.13 5.02 0.05
N GLU A 65 -20.35 6.33 -0.03
CA GLU A 65 -19.29 7.31 -0.30
C GLU A 65 -18.13 7.19 0.69
N SER A 66 -18.44 6.93 1.97
CA SER A 66 -17.41 6.71 3.00
C SER A 66 -16.50 5.51 2.68
N SER A 67 -17.05 4.42 2.15
CA SER A 67 -16.26 3.25 1.77
C SER A 67 -15.40 3.52 0.53
N GLN A 68 -15.94 4.29 -0.42
CA GLN A 68 -15.21 4.68 -1.62
C GLN A 68 -14.04 5.62 -1.28
N GLN A 69 -14.29 6.63 -0.45
CA GLN A 69 -13.26 7.55 0.03
C GLN A 69 -12.16 6.82 0.79
N GLU A 70 -12.52 5.84 1.62
CA GLU A 70 -11.51 5.04 2.31
C GLU A 70 -10.65 4.19 1.34
N ALA A 71 -11.24 3.66 0.27
CA ALA A 71 -10.48 2.96 -0.77
C ALA A 71 -9.52 3.91 -1.51
N GLU A 72 -9.94 5.15 -1.79
CA GLU A 72 -9.10 6.21 -2.36
C GLU A 72 -7.91 6.54 -1.44
N GLU A 73 -8.16 6.76 -0.15
CA GLU A 73 -7.10 7.00 0.83
C GLU A 73 -6.09 5.85 0.88
N LEU A 74 -6.55 4.59 0.82
CA LEU A 74 -5.67 3.43 0.76
C LEU A 74 -4.81 3.41 -0.50
N ILE A 75 -5.35 3.80 -1.66
CA ILE A 75 -4.60 3.90 -2.93
C ILE A 75 -3.44 4.88 -2.79
N ASP A 76 -3.69 6.04 -2.19
CA ASP A 76 -2.68 7.09 -1.99
C ASP A 76 -1.62 6.65 -0.98
N LEU A 77 -2.05 6.04 0.13
CA LEU A 77 -1.15 5.53 1.16
C LEU A 77 -0.20 4.45 0.64
N PHE A 78 -0.70 3.49 -0.15
CA PHE A 78 0.17 2.51 -0.80
C PHE A 78 1.11 3.16 -1.82
N GLY A 79 0.66 4.21 -2.52
CA GLY A 79 1.51 5.01 -3.42
C GLY A 79 2.67 5.68 -2.69
N CYS A 80 2.42 6.25 -1.51
CA CYS A 80 3.46 6.84 -0.66
C CYS A 80 4.52 5.82 -0.24
N ILE A 81 4.08 4.63 0.21
CA ILE A 81 5.00 3.54 0.61
C ILE A 81 5.86 3.09 -0.57
N LEU A 82 5.24 2.92 -1.76
CA LEU A 82 5.96 2.57 -2.98
C LEU A 82 7.03 3.60 -3.33
N ASN A 83 6.66 4.88 -3.35
CA ASN A 83 7.58 5.97 -3.68
C ASN A 83 8.75 6.05 -2.66
N GLN A 84 8.46 5.83 -1.38
CA GLN A 84 9.50 5.81 -0.35
C GLN A 84 10.48 4.64 -0.55
N ALA A 85 9.97 3.44 -0.82
CA ALA A 85 10.82 2.27 -1.10
C ALA A 85 11.70 2.49 -2.35
N GLU A 86 11.14 3.04 -3.43
CA GLU A 86 11.87 3.37 -4.65
C GLU A 86 12.94 4.45 -4.42
N ALA A 87 12.63 5.47 -3.61
CA ALA A 87 13.60 6.51 -3.24
C ALA A 87 14.78 5.95 -2.45
N MET A 88 14.53 5.06 -1.48
CA MET A 88 15.58 4.41 -0.69
C MET A 88 16.45 3.49 -1.55
N LEU A 89 15.85 2.73 -2.47
CA LEU A 89 16.61 1.93 -3.45
C LEU A 89 17.48 2.82 -4.35
N ALA A 90 16.95 3.95 -4.81
CA ALA A 90 17.68 4.88 -5.65
C ALA A 90 18.86 5.53 -4.91
N SER A 91 18.72 5.87 -3.62
CA SER A 91 19.84 6.40 -2.82
C SER A 91 20.95 5.37 -2.64
N MET A 92 20.61 4.10 -2.47
CA MET A 92 21.61 3.03 -2.32
C MET A 92 22.42 2.80 -3.61
N ARG A 93 21.78 2.90 -4.78
CA ARG A 93 22.48 2.80 -6.07
C ARG A 93 23.47 3.95 -6.33
N LYS A 94 23.21 5.14 -5.78
CA LYS A 94 24.11 6.30 -5.90
C LYS A 94 25.30 6.27 -4.94
N ALA A 95 25.20 5.49 -3.86
CA ALA A 95 26.24 5.34 -2.86
C ALA A 95 27.22 4.19 -3.17
N SER A 96 26.91 3.37 -4.19
CA SER A 96 27.78 2.32 -4.73
C SER A 96 28.54 2.81 -5.95
#